data_AF-A0A4Y2M052-F1
#
_entry.id   AF-A0A4Y2M052-F1
#
_cell.length_a   1.000
_cell.length_b   1.000
_cell.length_c   1.000
_cell.angle_alpha   90.00
_cell.angle_beta   90.00
_cell.angle_gamma   90.00
#
_symmetry.space_group_name_H-M   'P 1'
#
loop_
_entity.id
_entity.type
_entity.pdbx_description
1 polymer ?
#
loop_
_entity_poly.entity_id
_entity_poly.type
_entity_poly.pdbx_seq_one_letter_code
_entity_poly.pdbx_strand_id
1 'polypeptide(L)'
;MRDGAPPHIATAVKQLLNLHFGNDRIISRHIPTALPPRATDLKPCYFWLWIYLKVVVYGGPIANLAELKNRIAQHIHNITTETLQSVV
;
A
#
# COMPACT_ATOMS: atom_id res chain seq x y z
N MET A 1 -3.71 -4.07 4.42
CA MET A 1 -4.34 -4.90 3.36
C MET A 1 -3.30 -5.24 2.28
N ARG A 2 -3.08 -6.53 1.94
CA ARG A 2 -2.12 -6.93 0.89
C ARG A 2 -2.80 -7.26 -0.42
N ASP A 3 -2.12 -7.14 -1.55
CA ASP A 3 -2.60 -7.62 -2.84
C ASP A 3 -2.46 -9.14 -2.92
N GLY A 4 -3.42 -9.77 -3.61
CA GLY A 4 -3.45 -11.22 -3.76
C GLY A 4 -2.42 -11.72 -4.77
N ALA A 5 -1.34 -10.97 -5.01
CA ALA A 5 -0.30 -11.31 -5.97
C ALA A 5 0.52 -12.51 -5.47
N PRO A 6 1.00 -13.39 -6.37
CA PRO A 6 1.57 -14.70 -6.00
C PRO A 6 2.66 -14.66 -4.92
N PRO A 7 3.62 -13.71 -4.93
CA PRO A 7 4.63 -13.60 -3.86
C PRO A 7 4.02 -13.26 -2.49
N HIS A 8 2.93 -12.49 -2.45
CA HIS A 8 2.31 -12.00 -1.21
C HIS A 8 1.37 -13.02 -0.56
N ILE A 9 0.99 -14.08 -1.28
CA ILE A 9 0.10 -15.15 -0.81
C ILE A 9 0.83 -16.46 -0.50
N ALA A 10 2.16 -16.49 -0.64
CA ALA A 10 2.98 -17.64 -0.31
C ALA A 10 2.79 -18.07 1.16
N THR A 11 2.81 -19.38 1.42
CA THR A 11 2.56 -19.95 2.74
C THR A 11 3.51 -19.39 3.81
N ALA A 12 4.80 -19.29 3.51
CA ALA A 12 5.79 -18.72 4.43
C ALA A 12 5.46 -17.27 4.81
N VAL A 13 5.00 -16.47 3.84
CA VAL A 13 4.62 -15.07 4.06
C VAL A 13 3.35 -14.98 4.91
N LYS A 14 2.38 -15.89 4.72
CA LYS A 14 1.17 -15.97 5.54
C LYS A 14 1.47 -16.39 6.97
N GLN A 15 2.33 -17.38 7.17
CA GLN A 15 2.74 -17.85 8.49
C GLN A 15 3.47 -16.76 9.27
N LEU A 16 4.41 -16.05 8.61
CA LEU A 16 5.10 -14.91 9.21
C LEU A 16 4.12 -13.81 9.61
N LEU A 17 3.18 -13.46 8.73
CA LEU A 17 2.16 -12.46 9.05
C LEU A 17 1.27 -12.89 10.22
N ASN A 18 0.82 -14.14 10.24
CA ASN A 18 -0.01 -14.67 11.32
C ASN A 18 0.71 -14.62 12.66
N LEU A 19 2.01 -14.96 12.69
CA LEU A 19 2.83 -14.87 13.89
C LEU A 19 2.91 -13.44 14.44
N HIS A 20 3.03 -12.43 13.58
CA HIS A 20 3.23 -11.05 14.01
C HIS A 20 1.93 -10.28 14.29
N PHE A 21 0.84 -10.57 13.57
CA PHE A 21 -0.38 -9.75 13.62
C PHE A 21 -1.63 -10.51 14.09
N GLY A 22 -1.58 -11.84 14.15
CA GLY A 22 -2.76 -12.70 14.38
C GLY A 22 -3.67 -12.79 13.16
N ASN A 23 -4.45 -13.88 13.07
CA ASN A 23 -5.29 -14.19 11.91
C ASN A 23 -6.36 -13.12 11.61
N ASP A 24 -6.93 -12.49 12.64
CA ASP A 24 -8.09 -11.58 12.48
C ASP A 24 -7.70 -10.20 11.94
N ARG A 25 -6.41 -9.88 11.92
CA ARG A 25 -5.89 -8.56 11.52
C ARG A 25 -5.28 -8.57 10.12
N ILE A 26 -5.38 -9.70 9.40
CA ILE A 26 -4.73 -9.89 8.09
C ILE A 26 -5.79 -10.07 7.00
N ILE A 27 -5.84 -9.12 6.07
CA ILE A 27 -6.65 -9.22 4.85
C ILE A 27 -5.75 -9.72 3.71
N SER A 28 -5.94 -10.97 3.29
CA SER A 28 -5.19 -11.64 2.23
C SER A 28 -6.03 -12.71 1.52
N ARG A 29 -5.63 -13.15 0.32
CA ARG A 29 -6.32 -14.19 -0.43
C ARG A 29 -6.14 -15.56 0.25
N HIS A 30 -7.24 -16.29 0.46
CA HIS A 30 -7.30 -17.56 1.22
C HIS A 30 -6.97 -17.41 2.72
N ILE A 31 -7.42 -16.32 3.34
CA ILE A 31 -7.59 -16.10 4.79
C ILE A 31 -9.09 -15.77 4.99
N PRO A 32 -9.72 -16.06 6.15
CA PRO A 32 -11.16 -15.88 6.39
C PRO A 32 -11.76 -14.57 5.84
N THR A 33 -11.05 -13.44 5.93
CA THR A 33 -11.42 -12.19 5.24
C THR A 33 -10.86 -12.16 3.82
N ALA A 34 -11.45 -12.95 2.92
CA ALA A 34 -10.97 -13.08 1.55
C ALA A 34 -11.29 -11.83 0.71
N LEU A 35 -10.25 -11.22 0.14
CA LEU A 35 -10.40 -10.10 -0.79
C LEU A 35 -10.93 -10.60 -2.15
N PRO A 36 -11.99 -10.00 -2.73
CA PRO A 36 -12.48 -10.40 -4.04
C PRO A 36 -11.41 -10.22 -5.14
N PRO A 37 -11.45 -11.02 -6.21
CA PRO A 37 -10.58 -10.81 -7.37
C PRO A 37 -10.80 -9.38 -7.90
N ARG A 38 -9.72 -8.62 -8.13
CA ARG A 38 -9.71 -7.20 -8.57
C ARG A 38 -10.02 -6.14 -7.52
N ALA A 39 -10.07 -6.45 -6.23
CA ALA A 39 -10.15 -5.41 -5.19
C ALA A 39 -8.83 -4.63 -4.96
N THR A 40 -7.95 -4.59 -5.97
CA THR A 40 -6.77 -3.73 -6.01
C THR A 40 -7.17 -2.25 -6.01
N ASP A 41 -8.32 -1.93 -6.59
CA ASP A 41 -8.82 -0.55 -6.68
C ASP A 41 -9.48 -0.06 -5.38
N LEU A 42 -9.84 -0.96 -4.47
CA LEU A 42 -10.46 -0.63 -3.18
C LEU A 42 -9.44 -0.42 -2.05
N LYS A 43 -8.16 -0.29 -2.39
CA LYS A 43 -7.11 -0.07 -1.38
C LYS A 43 -6.81 1.41 -1.25
N PRO A 44 -6.81 1.99 -0.05
CA PRO A 44 -6.34 3.36 0.19
C PRO A 44 -4.99 3.65 -0.46
N CYS A 45 -4.08 2.66 -0.47
CA CYS A 45 -2.78 2.80 -1.13
C CYS A 45 -2.84 2.92 -2.67
N TYR A 46 -3.80 2.27 -3.32
CA TYR A 46 -3.89 2.22 -4.79
C TYR A 46 -4.79 3.32 -5.36
N PHE A 47 -5.94 3.61 -4.75
CA PHE A 47 -6.81 4.68 -5.26
C PHE A 47 -6.36 6.07 -4.83
N TRP A 48 -5.84 6.22 -3.60
CA TRP A 48 -5.48 7.52 -3.08
C TRP A 48 -3.97 7.76 -3.14
N LEU A 49 -3.17 6.99 -2.40
CA LEU A 49 -1.74 7.27 -2.25
C LEU A 49 -0.99 7.22 -3.59
N TRP A 50 -1.25 6.20 -4.41
CA TRP A 50 -0.61 6.07 -5.72
C TRP A 50 -0.99 7.22 -6.67
N ILE A 51 -2.28 7.58 -6.76
CA ILE A 51 -2.72 8.69 -7.61
C ILE A 51 -2.13 10.01 -7.12
N TYR A 52 -2.19 10.27 -5.81
CA TYR A 52 -1.61 11.46 -5.18
C TYR A 52 -0.11 11.58 -5.48
N LEU A 53 0.68 10.55 -5.14
CA LEU A 53 2.13 10.56 -5.38
C LEU A 53 2.45 10.71 -6.87
N LYS A 54 1.66 10.09 -7.76
CA LYS A 54 1.85 10.25 -9.20
C LYS A 54 1.73 11.71 -9.63
N VAL A 55 0.76 12.44 -9.09
CA VAL A 55 0.56 13.87 -9.40
C VAL A 55 1.68 14.72 -8.81
N VAL A 56 2.01 14.54 -7.52
CA VAL A 56 2.93 15.47 -6.83
C VAL A 56 4.41 15.17 -7.12
N VAL A 57 4.79 13.91 -7.28
CA VAL A 57 6.20 13.54 -7.52
C VAL A 57 6.61 13.81 -8.96
N TYR A 58 5.71 13.53 -9.92
CA TYR A 58 5.97 13.67 -11.36
C TYR A 58 5.42 14.96 -11.98
N GLY A 59 4.93 15.91 -11.17
CA GLY A 59 4.45 17.21 -11.64
C GLY A 59 5.53 18.12 -12.26
N GLY A 60 6.80 17.73 -12.17
CA GLY A 60 7.92 18.43 -12.80
C GLY A 60 9.06 17.48 -13.15
N PRO A 61 10.04 17.94 -13.95
CA PRO A 61 11.18 17.11 -14.36
C PRO A 61 11.95 16.60 -13.14
N ILE A 62 12.49 15.39 -13.25
CA ILE A 62 13.25 14.69 -12.22
C ILE A 62 14.62 14.37 -12.81
N ALA A 63 15.67 14.89 -12.21
CA ALA A 63 17.02 14.82 -12.76
C ALA A 63 17.68 13.44 -12.55
N ASN A 64 17.39 12.77 -11.42
CA ASN A 64 17.98 11.47 -11.10
C ASN A 64 17.17 10.68 -10.07
N LEU A 65 17.61 9.45 -9.82
CA LEU A 65 16.97 8.53 -8.87
C LEU A 65 17.00 9.03 -7.41
N ALA A 66 18.05 9.75 -7.00
CA ALA A 66 18.14 10.26 -5.63
C ALA A 66 17.09 11.34 -5.38
N GLU A 67 16.89 12.24 -6.35
CA GLU A 67 15.83 13.23 -6.32
C GLU A 67 14.44 12.59 -6.29
N LEU A 68 14.20 11.58 -7.13
CA LEU A 68 12.93 10.84 -7.13
C LEU A 68 12.63 10.27 -5.73
N LYS A 69 13.60 9.58 -5.12
CA LYS A 69 13.46 9.00 -3.79
C LYS A 69 13.21 10.07 -2.72
N ASN A 70 13.91 11.20 -2.80
CA ASN A 70 13.74 12.30 -1.86
C ASN A 70 12.34 12.93 -1.96
N ARG A 71 11.86 13.20 -3.19
CA ARG A 71 10.51 13.73 -3.41
C ARG A 71 9.43 12.79 -2.87
N ILE A 72 9.55 11.48 -3.13
CA ILE A 72 8.63 10.48 -2.57
C ILE A 72 8.63 10.53 -1.04
N ALA A 73 9.81 10.51 -0.41
CA ALA A 73 9.93 10.52 1.05
C ALA A 73 9.35 11.81 1.67
N GLN A 74 9.64 12.97 1.08
CA GLN A 74 9.11 14.26 1.53
C GLN A 74 7.58 14.31 1.45
N HIS A 75 7.00 13.91 0.32
CA HIS A 75 5.54 13.93 0.17
C HIS A 75 4.84 12.93 1.08
N ILE A 76 5.44 11.76 1.35
CA ILE A 76 4.90 10.80 2.33
C ILE A 76 4.96 11.37 3.75
N HIS A 77 6.06 12.02 4.13
CA HIS A 77 6.20 12.61 5.48
C HIS A 77 5.19 13.73 5.75
N ASN A 78 4.79 14.45 4.69
CA ASN A 78 3.82 15.53 4.79
C ASN A 78 2.36 15.06 4.82
N ILE A 79 2.08 13.76 4.67
CA ILE A 79 0.72 13.23 4.78
C ILE A 79 0.31 13.26 6.25
N THR A 80 -0.75 14.00 6.56
CA THR A 80 -1.24 14.12 7.93
C THR A 80 -2.05 12.89 8.36
N THR A 81 -2.19 12.69 9.67
CA THR A 81 -2.97 11.58 10.21
C THR A 81 -4.46 11.72 9.89
N GLU A 82 -4.98 12.95 9.85
CA GLU A 82 -6.36 13.26 9.47
C GLU A 82 -6.62 12.85 8.02
N THR A 83 -5.64 13.11 7.13
CA THR A 83 -5.72 12.70 5.73
C THR A 83 -5.79 11.18 5.61
N LEU A 84 -4.95 10.45 6.36
CA LEU A 84 -4.98 8.99 6.39
C LEU A 84 -6.31 8.43 6.94
N GLN A 85 -6.91 9.08 7.93
CA GLN A 85 -8.20 8.66 8.48
C GLN A 85 -9.37 8.91 7.52
N SER A 86 -9.27 9.93 6.66
CA SER A 86 -10.33 10.26 5.69
C SER A 86 -10.41 9.32 4.48
N VAL A 87 -9.36 8.52 4.24
CA VAL A 87 -9.22 7.68 3.03
C VAL A 87 -9.26 6.17 3.33
N VAL A 88 -9.54 5.79 4.59
CA VAL A 88 -9.60 4.40 5.07
C VAL A 88 -11.04 3.93 5.22
#